data_AF-A0A2D8KS77-F1
#
_entry.id   AF-A0A2D8KS77-F1
#
_cell.length_a   1.000
_cell.length_b   1.000
_cell.length_c   1.000
_cell.angle_alpha   90.00
_cell.angle_beta   90.00
_cell.angle_gamma   90.00
#
_symmetry.space_group_name_H-M   'P 1'
#
loop_
_entity.id
_entity.type
_entity.pdbx_description
1 polymer ?
#
loop_
_entity_poly.entity_id
_entity_poly.type
_entity_poly.pdbx_seq_one_letter_code
_entity_poly.pdbx_strand_id
1 'polypeptide(L)' 'MIEAFLPEQLSEEEVEAKVEEVIAKTGASGMQDMGKVMGMVTKELAGRADGRTISTIVKQKLSN' A
#
# COMPACT_ATOMS: atom_id res chain seq x y z
N MET A 1 10.88 -19.05 -24.38
CA MET A 1 10.57 -18.91 -22.95
C MET A 1 10.31 -17.45 -22.71
N ILE A 2 9.06 -17.06 -22.42
CA ILE A 2 8.73 -15.68 -22.06
C ILE A 2 8.81 -15.68 -20.54
N GLU A 3 9.94 -15.22 -20.03
CA GLU A 3 10.13 -14.98 -18.60
C GLU A 3 9.02 -14.05 -18.11
N ALA A 4 8.48 -14.40 -16.96
CA ALA A 4 7.26 -13.85 -16.41
C ALA A 4 7.30 -12.32 -16.40
N PHE A 5 6.40 -11.69 -17.14
CA PHE A 5 6.01 -10.27 -17.01
C PHE A 5 5.28 -10.04 -15.68
N LEU A 6 5.74 -10.61 -14.57
CA LEU A 6 5.33 -10.11 -13.27
C LEU A 6 6.01 -8.76 -13.10
N PRO A 7 5.27 -7.66 -12.85
CA PRO A 7 5.87 -6.43 -12.39
C PRO A 7 6.80 -6.76 -11.22
N GLU A 8 7.99 -6.15 -11.17
CA GLU A 8 8.84 -6.27 -9.99
C GLU A 8 7.99 -5.99 -8.75
N GLN A 9 8.01 -6.95 -7.82
CA GLN A 9 7.41 -6.72 -6.52
C GLN A 9 8.17 -5.58 -5.87
N LEU A 10 7.43 -4.57 -5.45
CA LEU A 10 7.97 -3.45 -4.71
C LEU A 10 8.55 -3.97 -3.41
N SER A 11 9.68 -3.40 -3.00
CA SER A 11 10.23 -3.65 -1.69
C SER A 11 9.31 -3.08 -0.61
N GLU A 12 9.48 -3.54 0.62
CA GLU A 12 8.69 -3.07 1.76
C GLU A 12 8.81 -1.54 1.94
N GLU A 13 10.01 -0.98 1.72
CA GLU A 13 10.29 0.45 1.75
C GLU A 13 9.52 1.23 0.68
N GLU A 14 9.45 0.71 -0.55
CA GLU A 14 8.70 1.34 -1.64
C GLU A 14 7.19 1.31 -1.39
N VAL A 15 6.68 0.20 -0.85
CA VAL A 15 5.28 0.08 -0.43
C VAL A 15 4.99 1.09 0.67
N GLU A 16 5.87 1.22 1.65
CA GLU A 16 5.73 2.16 2.76
C GLU A 16 5.71 3.62 2.30
N ALA A 17 6.63 4.01 1.43
CA ALA A 17 6.63 5.34 0.81
C ALA A 17 5.32 5.62 0.06
N LYS A 18 4.77 4.62 -0.64
CA LYS A 18 3.49 4.77 -1.35
C LYS A 18 2.31 4.88 -0.41
N VAL A 19 2.29 4.10 0.67
CA VAL A 19 1.27 4.18 1.72
C VAL A 19 1.27 5.57 2.35
N GLU A 20 2.43 6.12 2.70
CA GLU A 20 2.53 7.49 3.24
C GLU A 20 2.03 8.53 2.24
N GLU A 21 2.39 8.41 0.96
CA GLU A 21 1.92 9.30 -0.09
C GLU A 21 0.39 9.27 -0.21
N VAL A 22 -0.22 8.08 -0.13
CA VAL A 22 -1.67 7.90 -0.15
C VAL A 22 -2.32 8.45 1.12
N ILE A 23 -1.73 8.23 2.30
CA ILE A 23 -2.22 8.79 3.56
C ILE A 23 -2.25 10.32 3.49
N ALA A 24 -1.16 10.94 3.02
CA ALA A 24 -1.06 12.38 2.83
C ALA A 24 -2.08 12.90 1.80
N LYS A 25 -2.25 12.22 0.65
CA LYS A 25 -3.25 12.58 -0.37
C LYS A 25 -4.68 12.46 0.12
N THR A 26 -4.96 11.47 0.95
CA THR A 26 -6.32 11.19 1.43
C THR A 26 -6.69 12.00 2.66
N GLY A 27 -5.70 12.61 3.33
CA GLY A 27 -5.85 13.24 4.64
C GLY A 27 -6.20 12.23 5.74
N ALA A 28 -5.84 10.95 5.54
CA ALA A 28 -6.16 9.90 6.49
C ALA A 28 -5.41 10.13 7.81
N SER A 29 -6.12 10.10 8.92
CA SER A 29 -5.54 10.44 10.23
C SER A 29 -5.89 9.42 11.32
N GLY A 30 -6.17 8.18 10.93
CA GLY A 30 -6.33 7.08 11.86
C GLY A 30 -7.05 5.88 11.27
N MET A 31 -7.34 4.90 12.13
CA MET A 31 -7.95 3.62 11.76
C MET A 31 -9.31 3.74 11.06
N GLN A 32 -10.06 4.83 11.29
CA GLN A 32 -11.33 5.11 10.59
C GLN A 32 -11.15 5.24 9.06
N ASP A 33 -9.98 5.72 8.63
CA ASP A 33 -9.65 5.90 7.22
C ASP A 33 -8.99 4.66 6.60
N MET A 34 -8.76 3.61 7.39
CA MET A 34 -8.05 2.42 6.93
C MET A 34 -8.72 1.80 5.71
N GLY A 35 -10.06 1.75 5.66
CA GLY A 35 -10.77 1.24 4.48
C GLY A 35 -10.52 2.08 3.21
N LYS A 36 -10.44 3.40 3.36
CA LYS A 36 -10.16 4.36 2.27
C LYS A 36 -8.73 4.23 1.78
N VAL A 37 -7.76 4.22 2.69
CA VAL A 37 -6.33 4.07 2.38
C VAL A 37 -6.06 2.70 1.75
N MET A 38 -6.60 1.62 2.32
CA MET A 38 -6.48 0.26 1.78
C MET A 38 -7.02 0.17 0.36
N GLY A 39 -8.20 0.72 0.08
CA GLY A 39 -8.77 0.71 -1.27
C GLY A 39 -7.90 1.45 -2.29
N MET A 40 -7.30 2.58 -1.88
CA MET A 40 -6.46 3.40 -2.76
C MET A 40 -5.07 2.76 -2.98
N VAL A 41 -4.39 2.33 -1.91
CA VAL A 41 -3.08 1.67 -2.00
C VAL A 41 -3.18 0.33 -2.74
N THR A 42 -4.20 -0.49 -2.45
CA THR A 42 -4.38 -1.78 -3.14
C THR A 42 -4.58 -1.58 -4.64
N LYS A 43 -5.23 -0.47 -5.04
CA LYS A 43 -5.42 -0.12 -6.45
C LYS A 43 -4.14 0.42 -7.09
N GLU A 44 -3.38 1.27 -6.40
CA GLU A 44 -2.09 1.78 -6.90
C GLU A 44 -1.02 0.69 -6.99
N LEU A 45 -1.02 -0.23 -6.03
CA LEU A 45 -0.04 -1.31 -5.90
C LEU A 45 -0.56 -2.66 -6.41
N ALA A 46 -1.68 -2.67 -7.12
CA ALA A 46 -2.28 -3.88 -7.68
C ALA A 46 -1.27 -4.60 -8.58
N GLY A 47 -0.94 -5.86 -8.23
CA GLY A 47 0.03 -6.67 -8.98
C GLY A 47 1.50 -6.27 -8.77
N ARG A 48 1.78 -5.32 -7.86
CA ARG A 48 3.14 -4.89 -7.48
C ARG A 48 3.45 -5.13 -6.00
N ALA A 49 2.45 -5.28 -5.15
CA ALA A 49 2.63 -5.66 -3.75
C ALA A 49 1.49 -6.54 -3.25
N ASP A 50 1.78 -7.41 -2.28
CA ASP A 50 0.78 -8.26 -1.66
C ASP A 50 -0.15 -7.45 -0.75
N GLY A 51 -1.45 -7.72 -0.86
CA GLY A 51 -2.48 -7.07 -0.02
C GLY A 51 -2.24 -7.28 1.49
N ARG A 52 -1.54 -8.35 1.87
CA ARG A 52 -1.13 -8.60 3.27
C ARG A 52 -0.07 -7.59 3.72
N THR A 53 0.98 -7.37 2.94
CA THR A 53 2.04 -6.40 3.22
C THR A 53 1.47 -4.99 3.30
N ILE A 54 0.64 -4.62 2.32
CA ILE A 54 -0.09 -3.35 2.30
C ILE A 54 -0.90 -3.15 3.59
N SER A 55 -1.70 -4.16 3.99
CA SER A 55 -2.53 -4.07 5.19
C SER A 55 -1.73 -3.88 6.47
N THR A 56 -0.61 -4.60 6.61
CA THR A 56 0.29 -4.46 7.75
C THR A 56 0.86 -3.05 7.85
N ILE A 57 1.39 -2.52 6.74
CA ILE A 57 2.02 -1.20 6.69
C ILE A 57 0.99 -0.09 6.93
N VAL A 58 -0.15 -0.14 6.23
CA VAL A 58 -1.24 0.84 6.42
C VAL A 58 -1.71 0.85 7.87
N LYS A 59 -1.89 -0.32 8.48
CA LYS A 59 -2.27 -0.42 9.88
C LYS A 59 -1.20 0.17 10.80
N GLN A 60 0.08 -0.12 10.57
CA GLN A 60 1.17 0.45 11.36
C GLN A 60 1.21 1.98 11.27
N LYS A 61 1.03 2.55 10.06
CA LYS A 61 1.02 4.01 9.86
C LYS A 61 -0.20 4.70 10.48
N LEU A 62 -1.36 4.05 10.48
CA LEU A 62 -2.62 4.62 11.00
C LEU A 62 -2.92 4.28 12.47
N SER A 63 -2.17 3.36 13.08
CA SER A 63 -2.32 2.95 14.49
C SER A 63 -1.40 3.73 15.45
N ASN A 64 -0.64 4.70 14.93
CA ASN A 64 0.28 5.54 15.68
C ASN A 64 -0.41 6.81 16.19
#